data_AF-A0A2J7YNM6-F1
#
_entry.id   AF-A0A2J7YNM6-F1
#
_cell.length_a   1.000
_cell.length_b   1.000
_cell.length_c   1.000
_cell.angle_alpha   90.00
_cell.angle_beta   90.00
_cell.angle_gamma   90.00
#
_symmetry.space_group_name_H-M   'P 1'
#
loop_
_entity.id
_entity.type
_entity.pdbx_description
1 polymer ?
#
loop_
_entity_poly.entity_id
_entity_poly.type
_entity_poly.pdbx_seq_one_letter_code
_entity_poly.pdbx_strand_id
1 'polypeptide(L)'
;MALRRSATNLRPVASSSSRKSRIRVPGSANHCQAAFARRPVRRVQGPIVLGAVGVSLSLHGWFSSGLEFTIGWPALAGTPLIGTVVLLIVVALTLRTAGRPRGAWTAIVGAVVMVPVAALAISSLPDGPLFSAPAPVVVAFSALPAVIGWLLPEKRVSRWFNGPEAAHHDDEAWLRRLDGVLRGAYGLSPRQAQAHVEEARAHLAASGGEAHEQFGPPQVYALRLADGPGASRRESRRKLRSGLLFLPVVAIALSEVIDDPDPGSLSTWVLPPAALLWAWFLWGHHRDTRSS
;
A
#
# COMPACT_ATOMS: atom_id res chain seq x y z
N MET A 1 11.83 -9.32 -65.61
CA MET A 1 10.70 -9.28 -64.64
C MET A 1 10.91 -8.09 -63.71
N ALA A 2 10.53 -6.89 -64.16
CA ALA A 2 9.22 -6.27 -63.96
C ALA A 2 9.12 -5.53 -62.60
N LEU A 3 9.70 -4.32 -62.60
CA LEU A 3 9.55 -3.24 -61.64
C LEU A 3 8.09 -2.81 -61.51
N ARG A 4 7.52 -2.78 -60.30
CA ARG A 4 6.21 -2.17 -60.03
C ARG A 4 6.36 -1.00 -59.05
N ARG A 5 6.55 0.19 -59.61
CA ARG A 5 6.41 1.50 -58.95
C ARG A 5 4.96 1.64 -58.46
N SER A 6 4.76 1.76 -57.15
CA SER A 6 3.48 2.20 -56.59
C SER A 6 3.59 3.69 -56.28
N ALA A 7 2.71 4.44 -56.93
CA ALA A 7 2.65 5.89 -56.91
C ALA A 7 2.20 6.42 -55.55
N THR A 8 2.97 7.38 -55.09
CA THR A 8 2.80 8.22 -53.91
C THR A 8 1.55 9.08 -54.06
N ASN A 9 0.53 8.82 -53.23
CA ASN A 9 -0.66 9.66 -53.15
C ASN A 9 -0.46 10.67 -52.00
N LEU A 10 0.19 11.80 -52.32
CA LEU A 10 0.40 12.92 -51.41
C LEU A 10 -0.91 13.69 -51.26
N ARG A 11 -1.64 13.44 -50.16
CA ARG A 11 -2.73 14.32 -49.75
C ARG A 11 -2.15 15.61 -49.17
N PRO A 12 -2.66 16.79 -49.57
CA PRO A 12 -2.23 18.08 -49.02
C PRO A 12 -2.66 18.16 -47.55
N VAL A 13 -1.67 18.26 -46.67
CA VAL A 13 -1.87 18.55 -45.25
C VAL A 13 -2.27 20.02 -45.14
N ALA A 14 -3.56 20.26 -44.86
CA ALA A 14 -4.06 21.59 -44.56
C ALA A 14 -3.29 22.17 -43.37
N SER A 15 -2.69 23.34 -43.57
CA SER A 15 -2.00 24.12 -42.56
C SER A 15 -3.00 24.56 -41.48
N SER A 16 -3.14 23.72 -40.46
CA SER A 16 -3.80 24.05 -39.20
C SER A 16 -3.08 25.26 -38.59
N SER A 17 -3.68 26.44 -38.78
CA SER A 17 -3.24 27.69 -38.17
C SER A 17 -3.03 27.44 -36.68
N SER A 18 -1.78 27.59 -36.25
CA SER A 18 -1.34 27.54 -34.87
C SER A 18 -2.02 28.66 -34.10
N ARG A 19 -3.26 28.39 -33.65
CA ARG A 19 -3.96 29.20 -32.64
C ARG A 19 -3.21 28.93 -31.35
N LYS A 20 -2.14 29.71 -31.14
CA LYS A 20 -1.41 29.89 -29.89
C LYS A 20 -2.43 30.30 -28.82
N SER A 21 -3.15 29.32 -28.28
CA SER A 21 -3.94 29.49 -27.09
C SER A 21 -2.90 29.75 -25.99
N ARG A 22 -2.73 31.02 -25.65
CA ARG A 22 -2.16 31.39 -24.36
C ARG A 22 -3.10 30.78 -23.33
N ILE A 23 -2.80 29.55 -22.91
CA ILE A 23 -3.26 29.01 -21.65
C ILE A 23 -2.67 29.95 -20.61
N ARG A 24 -3.43 31.01 -20.31
CA ARG A 24 -3.16 31.91 -19.19
C ARG A 24 -3.36 31.03 -17.97
N VAL A 25 -2.28 30.43 -17.48
CA VAL A 25 -2.25 29.70 -16.21
C VAL A 25 -2.64 30.74 -15.16
N PRO A 26 -3.88 30.70 -14.62
CA PRO A 26 -4.30 31.70 -13.66
C PRO A 26 -3.40 31.55 -12.43
N GLY A 27 -2.95 32.67 -11.87
CA GLY A 27 -2.12 32.79 -10.66
C GLY A 27 -2.78 32.15 -9.43
N SER A 28 -2.83 30.82 -9.44
CA SER A 28 -3.66 29.95 -8.58
C SER A 28 -2.82 29.05 -7.69
N ALA A 29 -1.50 29.27 -7.62
CA ALA A 29 -0.61 28.53 -6.73
C ALA A 29 -1.14 28.53 -5.29
N ASN A 30 -1.63 29.69 -4.82
CA ASN A 30 -2.20 29.84 -3.47
C ASN A 30 -3.54 29.11 -3.29
N HIS A 31 -4.39 29.05 -4.31
CA HIS A 31 -5.66 28.32 -4.25
C HIS A 31 -5.45 26.80 -4.28
N CYS A 32 -4.46 26.32 -5.04
CA CYS A 32 -4.15 24.91 -5.11
C CYS A 32 -3.50 24.41 -3.81
N GLN A 33 -2.66 25.23 -3.17
CA GLN A 33 -2.11 24.95 -1.83
C GLN A 33 -3.20 24.90 -0.75
N ALA A 34 -4.15 25.84 -0.78
CA ALA A 34 -5.27 25.87 0.17
C ALA A 34 -6.20 24.67 0.01
N ALA A 35 -6.46 24.21 -1.22
CA ALA A 35 -7.24 23.00 -1.48
C ALA A 35 -6.51 21.73 -1.01
N PHE A 36 -5.18 21.70 -1.12
CA PHE A 36 -4.37 20.59 -0.62
C PHE A 36 -4.32 20.52 0.90
N ALA A 37 -4.27 21.67 1.58
CA ALA A 37 -4.28 21.76 3.04
C ALA A 37 -5.57 21.20 3.67
N ARG A 38 -6.66 21.10 2.90
CA ARG A 38 -7.96 20.60 3.37
C ARG A 38 -8.21 19.12 3.09
N ARG A 39 -7.35 18.42 2.33
CA ARG A 39 -7.53 16.97 2.19
C ARG A 39 -7.26 16.34 3.55
N PRO A 40 -8.22 15.62 4.15
CA PRO A 40 -8.04 15.02 5.47
C PRO A 40 -6.80 14.15 5.40
N VAL A 41 -5.84 14.48 6.26
CA VAL A 41 -4.57 13.77 6.34
C VAL A 41 -4.92 12.29 6.51
N ARG A 42 -4.55 11.47 5.51
CA ARG A 42 -4.88 10.05 5.51
C ARG A 42 -4.02 9.41 6.61
N ARG A 43 -4.58 9.31 7.81
CA ARG A 43 -3.99 8.57 8.94
C ARG A 43 -3.45 7.24 8.44
N VAL A 44 -2.33 6.81 8.99
CA VAL A 44 -1.67 5.56 8.63
C VAL A 44 -2.65 4.41 8.88
N GLN A 45 -3.29 3.91 7.81
CA GLN A 45 -4.34 2.90 7.92
C GLN A 45 -3.79 1.53 8.36
N GLY A 46 -2.50 1.27 8.13
CA GLY A 46 -1.84 -0.01 8.42
C GLY A 46 -2.04 -0.53 9.86
N PRO A 47 -1.57 0.19 10.90
CA PRO A 47 -1.71 -0.27 12.29
C PRO A 47 -3.17 -0.34 12.76
N ILE A 48 -4.05 0.52 12.22
CA ILE A 48 -5.49 0.48 12.53
C ILE A 48 -6.11 -0.81 11.99
N VAL A 49 -5.83 -1.15 10.73
CA VAL A 49 -6.31 -2.40 10.13
C VAL A 49 -5.74 -3.61 10.87
N LEU A 50 -4.46 -3.59 11.25
CA LEU A 50 -3.84 -4.67 12.00
C LEU A 50 -4.51 -4.89 13.35
N GLY A 51 -4.71 -3.83 14.14
CA GLY A 51 -5.39 -3.96 15.43
C GLY A 51 -6.87 -4.30 15.27
N ALA A 52 -7.55 -3.83 14.23
CA ALA A 52 -8.93 -4.23 13.95
C ALA A 52 -9.04 -5.73 13.63
N VAL A 53 -8.12 -6.28 12.83
CA VAL A 53 -8.04 -7.72 12.57
C VAL A 53 -7.76 -8.49 13.86
N GLY A 54 -6.80 -8.03 14.67
CA GLY A 54 -6.48 -8.64 15.97
C GLY A 54 -7.68 -8.66 16.90
N VAL A 55 -8.39 -7.55 17.05
CA VAL A 55 -9.61 -7.45 17.87
C VAL A 55 -10.70 -8.37 17.34
N SER A 56 -10.94 -8.41 16.03
CA SER A 56 -11.94 -9.31 15.44
C SER A 56 -11.63 -10.79 15.73
N LEU A 57 -10.36 -11.20 15.58
CA LEU A 57 -9.94 -12.57 15.89
C LEU A 57 -10.06 -12.89 17.39
N SER A 58 -9.68 -11.95 18.27
CA SER A 58 -9.84 -12.11 19.72
C SER A 58 -11.30 -12.20 20.15
N LEU A 59 -12.18 -11.37 19.57
CA LEU A 59 -13.63 -11.43 19.80
C LEU A 59 -14.20 -12.76 19.30
N HIS A 60 -13.77 -13.21 18.12
CA HIS A 60 -14.21 -14.50 17.59
C HIS A 60 -13.84 -15.65 18.52
N GLY A 61 -12.57 -15.71 18.96
CA GLY A 61 -12.12 -16.71 19.93
C GLY A 61 -12.89 -16.63 21.26
N TRP A 62 -13.26 -15.43 21.70
CA TRP A 62 -14.03 -15.25 22.93
C TRP A 62 -15.43 -15.86 22.78
N PHE A 63 -16.10 -15.63 21.64
CA PHE A 63 -17.41 -16.21 21.38
C PHE A 63 -17.37 -17.74 21.19
N SER A 64 -16.28 -18.30 20.68
CA SER A 64 -16.16 -19.76 20.46
C SER A 64 -15.66 -20.53 21.67
N SER A 65 -14.68 -20.01 22.41
CA SER A 65 -14.02 -20.72 23.53
C SER A 65 -14.52 -20.32 24.91
N GLY A 66 -15.39 -19.31 25.01
CA GLY A 66 -15.89 -18.78 26.29
C GLY A 66 -14.96 -17.74 26.91
N LEU A 67 -15.19 -17.40 28.19
CA LEU A 67 -14.49 -16.31 28.87
C LEU A 67 -13.02 -16.61 29.20
N GLU A 68 -12.64 -17.89 29.22
CA GLU A 68 -11.30 -18.34 29.63
C GLU A 68 -10.52 -18.87 28.43
N PHE A 69 -9.39 -18.24 28.14
CA PHE A 69 -8.42 -18.75 27.16
C PHE A 69 -7.29 -19.45 27.89
N THR A 70 -7.11 -20.73 27.65
CA THR A 70 -5.90 -21.46 28.05
C THR A 70 -4.77 -21.12 27.09
N ILE A 71 -3.78 -20.36 27.56
CA ILE A 71 -2.64 -19.93 26.75
C ILE A 71 -1.51 -20.94 26.97
N GLY A 72 -1.18 -21.70 25.92
CA GLY A 72 -0.01 -22.57 25.88
C GLY A 72 1.26 -21.87 25.37
N TRP A 73 2.40 -22.53 25.52
CA TRP A 73 3.69 -22.07 24.99
C TRP A 73 3.65 -21.74 23.48
N PRO A 74 3.00 -22.58 22.63
CA PRO A 74 2.89 -22.29 21.19
C PRO A 74 2.15 -20.99 20.91
N ALA A 75 1.08 -20.68 21.64
CA ALA A 75 0.31 -19.46 21.47
C ALA A 75 1.12 -18.23 21.91
N LEU A 76 1.82 -18.33 23.04
CA LEU A 76 2.62 -17.24 23.60
C LEU A 76 3.81 -16.86 22.70
N ALA A 77 4.49 -17.86 22.11
CA ALA A 77 5.58 -17.61 21.18
C ALA A 77 5.07 -17.29 19.77
N GLY A 78 4.09 -18.04 19.27
CA GLY A 78 3.58 -17.91 17.91
C GLY A 78 2.93 -16.56 17.63
N THR A 79 2.14 -16.02 18.57
CA THR A 79 1.46 -14.73 18.41
C THR A 79 2.42 -13.57 18.09
N PRO A 80 3.47 -13.27 18.89
CA PRO A 80 4.40 -12.19 18.57
C PRO A 80 5.23 -12.47 17.31
N LEU A 81 5.55 -13.73 17.00
CA LEU A 81 6.27 -14.10 15.78
C LEU A 81 5.42 -13.81 14.53
N ILE A 82 4.16 -14.24 14.52
CA ILE A 82 3.20 -13.94 13.45
C ILE A 82 2.97 -12.43 13.36
N GLY A 83 2.76 -11.75 14.50
CA GLY A 83 2.64 -10.30 14.57
C GLY A 83 3.85 -9.58 13.96
N THR A 84 5.05 -10.10 14.18
CA THR A 84 6.30 -9.57 13.59
C THR A 84 6.33 -9.76 12.07
N VAL A 85 5.93 -10.94 11.56
CA VAL A 85 5.82 -11.19 10.10
C VAL A 85 4.84 -10.19 9.47
N VAL A 86 3.66 -10.02 10.06
CA VAL A 86 2.65 -9.08 9.54
C VAL A 86 3.16 -7.64 9.60
N LEU A 87 3.81 -7.25 10.70
CA LEU A 87 4.43 -5.93 10.83
C LEU A 87 5.49 -5.69 9.75
N LEU A 88 6.35 -6.67 9.46
CA LEU A 88 7.37 -6.57 8.40
C LEU A 88 6.74 -6.40 7.02
N ILE A 89 5.64 -7.12 6.73
CA ILE A 89 4.89 -6.95 5.48
C ILE A 89 4.30 -5.54 5.39
N VAL A 90 3.68 -5.04 6.46
CA VAL A 90 3.14 -3.67 6.50
C VAL A 90 4.25 -2.64 6.30
N VAL A 91 5.40 -2.80 6.97
CA VAL A 91 6.59 -1.95 6.81
C VAL A 91 7.12 -2.00 5.38
N ALA A 92 7.16 -3.18 4.75
CA ALA A 92 7.58 -3.30 3.36
C ALA A 92 6.67 -2.50 2.42
N LEU A 93 5.36 -2.58 2.63
CA LEU A 93 4.38 -1.85 1.83
C LEU A 93 4.48 -0.34 2.05
N THR A 94 4.64 0.11 3.29
CA THR A 94 4.81 1.54 3.58
C THR A 94 6.10 2.07 2.98
N LEU A 95 7.23 1.38 3.14
CA LEU A 95 8.52 1.74 2.52
C LEU A 95 8.43 1.76 1.00
N ARG A 96 7.72 0.80 0.40
CA ARG A 96 7.47 0.79 -1.04
C ARG A 96 6.68 2.01 -1.48
N THR A 97 5.61 2.37 -0.76
CA THR A 97 4.83 3.59 -1.07
C THR A 97 5.61 4.88 -0.82
N ALA A 98 6.56 4.87 0.12
CA ALA A 98 7.46 5.98 0.37
C ALA A 98 8.59 6.10 -0.68
N GLY A 99 8.64 5.21 -1.67
CA GLY A 99 9.65 5.23 -2.72
C GLY A 99 11.01 4.67 -2.30
N ARG A 100 11.05 3.83 -1.26
CA ARG A 100 12.28 3.18 -0.77
C ARG A 100 12.26 1.68 -1.09
N PRO A 101 12.41 1.29 -2.39
CA PRO A 101 12.26 -0.10 -2.81
C PRO A 101 13.28 -1.04 -2.17
N ARG A 102 14.51 -0.56 -1.89
CA ARG A 102 15.53 -1.37 -1.21
C ARG A 102 15.11 -1.74 0.21
N GLY A 103 14.63 -0.76 0.99
CA GLY A 103 14.12 -1.01 2.34
C GLY A 103 12.87 -1.89 2.35
N ALA A 104 12.01 -1.75 1.33
CA ALA A 104 10.87 -2.65 1.17
C ALA A 104 11.33 -4.10 0.93
N TRP A 105 12.34 -4.31 0.10
CA TRP A 105 12.91 -5.65 -0.15
C TRP A 105 13.53 -6.27 1.10
N THR A 106 14.29 -5.50 1.89
CA THR A 106 14.85 -6.03 3.14
C THR A 106 13.76 -6.46 4.12
N ALA A 107 12.66 -5.70 4.20
CA ALA A 107 11.52 -6.07 5.04
C ALA A 107 10.78 -7.32 4.52
N ILE A 108 10.63 -7.47 3.19
CA ILE A 108 10.05 -8.68 2.58
C ILE A 108 10.91 -9.90 2.86
N VAL A 109 12.23 -9.81 2.63
CA VAL A 109 13.17 -10.90 2.91
C VAL A 109 13.12 -11.26 4.40
N GLY A 110 13.11 -10.25 5.28
CA GLY A 110 12.93 -10.46 6.71
C GLY A 110 11.64 -11.23 7.03
N ALA A 111 10.50 -10.84 6.44
CA ALA A 111 9.24 -11.55 6.64
C ALA A 111 9.31 -13.01 6.16
N VAL A 112 9.90 -13.26 4.98
CA VAL A 112 10.06 -14.61 4.41
C VAL A 112 10.95 -15.49 5.29
N VAL A 113 12.06 -14.96 5.81
CA VAL A 113 12.96 -15.67 6.72
C VAL A 113 12.30 -15.91 8.08
N MET A 114 11.45 -14.99 8.53
CA MET A 114 10.80 -15.08 9.83
C MET A 114 9.73 -16.18 9.90
N VAL A 115 9.10 -16.54 8.77
CA VAL A 115 8.11 -17.63 8.71
C VAL A 115 8.68 -19.00 9.13
N PRO A 116 9.77 -19.53 8.52
CA PRO A 116 10.34 -20.80 8.93
C PRO A 116 10.95 -20.73 10.35
N VAL A 117 11.53 -19.59 10.74
CA VAL A 117 12.00 -19.39 12.13
C VAL A 117 10.83 -19.51 13.11
N ALA A 118 9.68 -18.92 12.78
CA ALA A 118 8.50 -19.01 13.61
C ALA A 118 7.95 -20.44 13.68
N ALA A 119 7.89 -21.13 12.54
CA ALA A 119 7.46 -22.52 12.48
C ALA A 119 8.35 -23.45 13.32
N LEU A 120 9.68 -23.30 13.20
CA LEU A 120 10.66 -24.06 13.99
C LEU A 120 10.53 -23.77 15.48
N ALA A 121 10.43 -22.49 15.86
CA ALA A 121 10.23 -22.08 17.25
C ALA A 121 8.96 -22.70 17.83
N ILE A 122 7.83 -22.60 17.13
CA ILE A 122 6.54 -23.16 17.55
C ILE A 122 6.64 -24.69 17.70
N SER A 123 7.26 -25.39 16.74
CA SER A 123 7.37 -26.85 16.74
C SER A 123 8.29 -27.44 17.81
N SER A 124 9.16 -26.62 18.39
CA SER A 124 10.12 -27.06 19.43
C SER A 124 9.63 -26.78 20.85
N LEU A 125 8.50 -26.09 21.00
CA LEU A 125 7.91 -25.78 22.30
C LEU A 125 7.07 -26.96 22.81
N PRO A 126 7.14 -27.29 24.11
CA PRO A 126 6.34 -28.36 24.68
C PRO A 126 4.86 -27.98 24.66
N ASP A 127 4.03 -28.97 24.33
CA ASP A 127 2.58 -28.85 24.43
C ASP A 127 2.17 -28.84 25.90
N GLY A 128 1.51 -27.76 26.33
CA GLY A 128 1.01 -27.64 27.69
C GLY A 128 0.44 -26.25 27.97
N PRO A 129 -0.65 -26.17 28.77
CA PRO A 129 -1.18 -24.89 29.23
C PRO A 129 -0.23 -24.27 30.27
N LEU A 130 0.12 -22.99 30.14
CA LEU A 130 0.81 -22.28 31.23
C LEU A 130 -0.19 -21.64 32.19
N PHE A 131 -1.11 -20.86 31.65
CA PHE A 131 -2.05 -20.04 32.42
C PHE A 131 -3.33 -19.79 31.64
N SER A 132 -4.41 -19.55 32.38
CA SER A 132 -5.68 -19.09 31.82
C SER A 132 -5.75 -17.58 31.91
N ALA A 133 -6.09 -16.92 30.81
CA ALA A 133 -6.31 -15.49 30.77
C ALA A 133 -7.78 -15.18 30.45
N PRO A 134 -8.40 -14.19 31.15
CA PRO A 134 -9.72 -13.71 30.76
C PRO A 134 -9.68 -13.10 29.35
N ALA A 135 -10.66 -13.44 28.52
CA ALA A 135 -10.82 -12.94 27.16
C ALA A 135 -10.69 -11.39 27.02
N PRO A 136 -11.23 -10.56 27.94
CA PRO A 136 -11.08 -9.11 27.85
C PRO A 136 -9.62 -8.63 27.86
N VAL A 137 -8.73 -9.36 28.55
CA VAL A 137 -7.29 -9.03 28.59
C VAL A 137 -6.68 -9.25 27.21
N VAL A 138 -6.99 -10.38 26.55
CA VAL A 138 -6.51 -10.69 25.20
C VAL A 138 -7.00 -9.65 24.19
N VAL A 139 -8.28 -9.27 24.26
CA VAL A 139 -8.86 -8.20 23.42
C VAL A 139 -8.18 -6.85 23.66
N ALA A 140 -7.89 -6.50 24.92
CA ALA A 140 -7.20 -5.26 25.25
C ALA A 140 -5.76 -5.24 24.67
N PHE A 141 -5.04 -6.35 24.76
CA PHE A 141 -3.71 -6.48 24.15
C PHE A 141 -3.76 -6.43 22.62
N SER A 142 -4.75 -7.03 21.97
CA SER A 142 -4.90 -6.99 20.51
C SER A 142 -5.39 -5.64 19.98
N ALA A 143 -6.07 -4.84 20.81
CA ALA A 143 -6.42 -3.46 20.50
C ALA A 143 -5.22 -2.49 20.61
N LEU A 144 -4.18 -2.84 21.37
CA LEU A 144 -3.03 -1.98 21.65
C LEU A 144 -2.33 -1.45 20.38
N PRO A 145 -2.09 -2.26 19.32
CA PRO A 145 -1.52 -1.75 18.06
C PRO A 145 -2.42 -0.73 17.34
N ALA A 146 -3.74 -0.88 17.39
CA ALA A 146 -4.66 0.11 16.81
C ALA A 146 -4.64 1.40 17.61
N VAL A 147 -4.63 1.32 18.95
CA VAL A 147 -4.52 2.48 19.83
C VAL A 147 -3.19 3.20 19.62
N ILE A 148 -2.07 2.46 19.59
CA ILE A 148 -0.74 2.99 19.29
C ILE A 148 -0.74 3.66 17.91
N GLY A 149 -1.28 3.00 16.88
CA GLY A 149 -1.40 3.56 15.54
C GLY A 149 -2.24 4.83 15.48
N TRP A 150 -3.27 4.93 16.33
CA TRP A 150 -4.12 6.11 16.44
C TRP A 150 -3.47 7.26 17.21
N LEU A 151 -2.70 6.95 18.26
CA LEU A 151 -1.98 7.92 19.10
C LEU A 151 -0.69 8.43 18.44
N LEU A 152 -0.04 7.64 17.58
CA LEU A 152 1.22 8.05 16.97
C LEU A 152 1.01 9.26 16.03
N PRO A 153 1.66 10.41 16.29
CA PRO A 153 1.56 11.56 15.41
C PRO A 153 2.15 11.21 14.05
N GLU A 154 1.40 11.48 12.99
CA GLU A 154 1.82 11.18 11.62
C GLU A 154 3.16 11.84 11.24
N LYS A 155 3.43 13.03 11.82
CA LYS A 155 4.72 13.71 11.68
C LYS A 155 5.90 12.85 12.14
N ARG A 156 5.77 12.11 13.27
CA ARG A 156 6.84 11.22 13.76
C ARG A 156 7.04 10.03 12.82
N VAL A 157 5.94 9.39 12.43
CA VAL A 157 5.97 8.23 11.52
C VAL A 157 6.58 8.63 10.17
N SER A 158 6.16 9.78 9.62
CA SER A 158 6.72 10.31 8.38
C SER A 158 8.21 10.62 8.51
N ARG A 159 8.70 11.08 9.67
CA ARG A 159 10.12 11.39 9.88
C ARG A 159 10.97 10.12 9.83
N TRP A 160 10.49 9.03 10.44
CA TRP A 160 11.17 7.74 10.41
C TRP A 160 11.27 7.17 8.98
N PHE A 161 10.20 7.31 8.18
CA PHE A 161 10.20 6.77 6.82
C PHE A 161 10.90 7.66 5.80
N ASN A 162 10.79 8.99 5.94
CA ASN A 162 11.35 9.96 4.99
C ASN A 162 12.85 10.22 5.20
N GLY A 163 13.40 9.84 6.36
CA GLY A 163 14.82 10.02 6.69
C GLY A 163 15.27 11.49 6.80
N PRO A 164 16.53 11.73 7.25
CA PRO A 164 17.12 13.07 7.31
C PRO A 164 17.32 13.71 5.93
N GLU A 165 17.42 12.89 4.88
CA GLU A 165 17.60 13.33 3.48
C GLU A 165 16.45 14.23 3.00
N ALA A 166 15.27 14.16 3.62
CA ALA A 166 14.16 15.06 3.32
C ALA A 166 14.45 16.54 3.63
N ALA A 167 15.46 16.83 4.45
CA ALA A 167 15.85 18.20 4.82
C ALA A 167 16.93 18.79 3.92
N HIS A 168 17.60 17.98 3.08
CA HIS A 168 18.66 18.48 2.21
C HIS A 168 18.06 19.07 0.92
N HIS A 169 18.45 20.29 0.58
CA HIS A 169 18.04 21.02 -0.63
C HIS A 169 18.81 20.58 -1.88
N ASP A 170 19.23 19.32 -1.95
CA ASP A 170 19.93 18.78 -3.12
C ASP A 170 18.93 18.34 -4.20
N ASP A 171 19.05 18.93 -5.38
CA ASP A 171 18.21 18.64 -6.54
C ASP A 171 18.29 17.16 -6.95
N GLU A 172 19.45 16.52 -6.85
CA GLU A 172 19.58 15.10 -7.23
C GLU A 172 18.97 14.18 -6.17
N ALA A 173 19.00 14.56 -4.89
CA ALA A 173 18.22 13.88 -3.85
C ALA A 173 16.70 14.04 -4.10
N TRP A 174 16.25 15.22 -4.52
CA TRP A 174 14.86 15.47 -4.88
C TRP A 174 14.42 14.62 -6.07
N LEU A 175 15.22 14.56 -7.15
CA LEU A 175 14.95 13.77 -8.36
C LEU A 175 14.93 12.25 -8.07
N ARG A 176 15.88 11.74 -7.28
CA ARG A 176 15.87 10.33 -6.83
C ARG A 176 14.61 10.00 -6.03
N ARG A 177 14.16 10.93 -5.18
CA ARG A 177 12.93 10.75 -4.41
C ARG A 177 11.69 10.79 -5.30
N LEU A 178 11.67 11.63 -6.33
CA LEU A 178 10.60 11.66 -7.33
C LEU A 178 10.47 10.31 -8.04
N ASP A 179 11.58 9.71 -8.52
CA ASP A 179 11.56 8.37 -9.14
C ASP A 179 10.93 7.33 -8.20
N GLY A 180 11.42 7.30 -6.95
CA GLY A 180 10.93 6.38 -5.93
C GLY A 180 9.42 6.53 -5.70
N VAL A 181 8.92 7.76 -5.55
CA VAL A 181 7.51 8.03 -5.30
C VAL A 181 6.65 7.65 -6.51
N LEU A 182 7.07 7.99 -7.74
CA LEU A 182 6.36 7.63 -8.96
C LEU A 182 6.21 6.11 -9.12
N ARG A 183 7.28 5.36 -8.85
CA ARG A 183 7.27 3.89 -8.93
C ARG A 183 6.53 3.24 -7.77
N GLY A 184 6.67 3.82 -6.58
CA GLY A 184 6.15 3.30 -5.33
C GLY A 184 4.67 3.62 -5.12
N ALA A 185 4.37 4.88 -4.82
CA ALA A 185 3.03 5.35 -4.49
C ALA A 185 2.08 5.30 -5.69
N TYR A 186 2.58 5.67 -6.87
CA TYR A 186 1.77 5.81 -8.08
C TYR A 186 1.87 4.61 -9.03
N GLY A 187 2.82 3.70 -8.79
CA GLY A 187 2.94 2.45 -9.53
C GLY A 187 3.30 2.63 -11.01
N LEU A 188 3.99 3.72 -11.38
CA LEU A 188 4.51 3.91 -12.73
C LEU A 188 5.57 2.85 -13.04
N SER A 189 5.68 2.47 -14.31
CA SER A 189 6.79 1.62 -14.77
C SER A 189 8.13 2.37 -14.61
N PRO A 190 9.26 1.66 -14.44
CA PRO A 190 10.57 2.31 -14.31
C PRO A 190 10.88 3.27 -15.46
N ARG A 191 10.55 2.89 -16.70
CA ARG A 191 10.76 3.75 -17.88
C ARG A 191 9.94 5.03 -17.85
N GLN A 192 8.67 4.96 -17.44
CA GLN A 192 7.81 6.13 -17.33
C GLN A 192 8.26 7.06 -16.21
N ALA A 193 8.62 6.51 -15.05
CA ALA A 193 9.14 7.30 -13.95
C ALA A 193 10.45 8.02 -14.34
N GLN A 194 11.36 7.29 -14.99
CA GLN A 194 12.60 7.86 -15.51
C GLN A 194 12.37 8.98 -16.53
N ALA A 195 11.43 8.81 -17.47
CA ALA A 195 11.10 9.84 -18.45
C ALA A 195 10.62 11.15 -17.78
N HIS A 196 9.79 11.05 -16.74
CA HIS A 196 9.35 12.23 -15.97
C HIS A 196 10.49 12.87 -15.16
N VAL A 197 11.41 12.06 -14.63
CA VAL A 197 12.59 12.57 -13.91
C VAL A 197 13.54 13.29 -14.88
N GLU A 198 13.73 12.77 -16.09
CA GLU A 198 14.53 13.40 -17.14
C GLU A 198 13.91 14.73 -17.62
N GLU A 199 12.58 14.77 -17.77
CA GLU A 199 11.85 16.01 -18.08
C GLU A 199 12.02 17.06 -16.98
N ALA A 200 11.84 16.67 -15.71
CA ALA A 200 12.06 17.57 -14.58
C ALA A 200 13.52 18.06 -14.51
N ARG A 201 14.49 17.17 -14.73
CA ARG A 201 15.91 17.53 -14.77
C ARG A 201 16.22 18.52 -15.89
N ALA A 202 15.68 18.31 -17.09
CA ALA A 202 15.85 19.23 -18.22
C ALA A 202 15.26 20.61 -17.92
N HIS A 203 14.11 20.66 -17.23
CA HIS A 203 13.50 21.91 -16.79
C HIS A 203 14.34 22.64 -15.74
N LEU A 204 14.93 21.93 -14.77
CA LEU A 204 15.84 22.52 -13.78
C LEU A 204 17.10 23.10 -14.44
N ALA A 205 17.69 22.36 -15.38
CA ALA A 205 18.84 22.83 -16.15
C ALA A 205 18.52 24.10 -16.96
N ALA A 206 17.31 24.21 -17.51
CA ALA A 206 16.89 25.37 -18.30
C ALA A 206 16.50 26.60 -17.46
N SER A 207 15.98 26.39 -16.26
CA SER A 207 15.49 27.45 -15.36
C SER A 207 16.56 27.96 -14.39
N GLY A 208 17.52 27.12 -14.02
CA GLY A 208 18.62 27.45 -13.11
C GLY A 208 18.22 27.62 -11.64
N GLY A 209 16.96 27.38 -11.26
CA GLY A 209 16.50 27.45 -9.86
C GLY A 209 16.46 26.08 -9.18
N GLU A 210 16.28 26.08 -7.86
CA GLU A 210 16.22 24.85 -7.06
C GLU A 210 14.92 24.05 -7.29
N ALA A 211 14.99 22.72 -7.23
CA ALA A 211 13.87 21.83 -7.46
C ALA A 211 12.71 22.05 -6.48
N HIS A 212 13.03 22.35 -5.22
CA HIS A 212 12.01 22.58 -4.21
C HIS A 212 11.21 23.85 -4.47
N GLU A 213 11.85 24.93 -4.91
CA GLU A 213 11.19 26.20 -5.19
C GLU A 213 10.30 26.11 -6.44
N GLN A 214 10.77 25.42 -7.47
CA GLN A 214 10.04 25.31 -8.74
C GLN A 214 8.88 24.32 -8.70
N PHE A 215 9.09 23.14 -8.11
CA PHE A 215 8.13 22.05 -8.17
C PHE A 215 7.44 21.75 -6.84
N GLY A 216 7.97 22.30 -5.74
CA GLY A 216 7.52 21.97 -4.39
C GLY A 216 8.00 20.59 -3.92
N PRO A 217 7.30 19.99 -2.95
CA PRO A 217 7.62 18.64 -2.48
C PRO A 217 7.44 17.60 -3.61
N PRO A 218 8.34 16.59 -3.70
CA PRO A 218 8.30 15.61 -4.79
C PRO A 218 6.99 14.81 -4.81
N GLN A 219 6.33 14.62 -3.67
CA GLN A 219 5.01 13.97 -3.59
C GLN A 219 3.90 14.80 -4.24
N VAL A 220 3.96 16.12 -4.09
CA VAL A 220 2.96 17.03 -4.66
C VAL A 220 3.15 17.08 -6.18
N TYR A 221 4.40 17.17 -6.64
CA TYR A 221 4.71 17.11 -8.07
C TYR A 221 4.34 15.76 -8.68
N ALA A 222 4.68 14.65 -8.02
CA ALA A 222 4.30 13.31 -8.45
C ALA A 222 2.77 13.11 -8.52
N LEU A 223 2.00 13.70 -7.60
CA LEU A 223 0.54 13.66 -7.69
C LEU A 223 0.05 14.34 -8.96
N ARG A 224 0.58 15.54 -9.27
CA ARG A 224 0.21 16.29 -10.48
C ARG A 224 0.52 15.50 -11.75
N LEU A 225 1.67 14.81 -11.80
CA LEU A 225 2.02 13.92 -12.90
C LEU A 225 1.11 12.69 -12.96
N ALA A 226 0.73 12.15 -11.80
CA ALA A 226 -0.10 10.95 -11.70
C ALA A 226 -1.59 11.21 -12.01
N ASP A 227 -2.07 12.44 -11.95
CA ASP A 227 -3.44 12.84 -12.28
C ASP A 227 -3.72 12.84 -13.80
N GLY A 228 -2.73 12.52 -14.64
CA GLY A 228 -2.90 12.39 -16.08
C GLY A 228 -3.75 11.18 -16.55
N PRO A 229 -3.96 11.03 -17.88
CA PRO A 229 -4.73 9.93 -18.45
C PRO A 229 -4.20 8.58 -17.93
N GLY A 230 -5.09 7.77 -17.35
CA GLY A 230 -4.75 6.51 -16.67
C GLY A 230 -4.72 6.57 -15.14
N ALA A 231 -5.02 7.71 -14.51
CA ALA A 231 -5.13 7.83 -13.05
C ALA A 231 -6.16 6.82 -12.47
N SER A 232 -7.33 6.70 -13.11
CA SER A 232 -8.38 5.74 -12.72
C SER A 232 -7.88 4.30 -12.73
N ARG A 233 -7.18 3.90 -13.80
CA ARG A 233 -6.62 2.54 -13.93
C ARG A 233 -5.57 2.24 -12.85
N ARG A 234 -4.76 3.24 -12.49
CA ARG A 234 -3.77 3.12 -11.39
C ARG A 234 -4.46 2.99 -10.03
N GLU A 235 -5.52 3.76 -9.81
CA GLU A 235 -6.32 3.66 -8.58
C GLU A 235 -6.98 2.28 -8.43
N SER A 236 -7.58 1.74 -9.50
CA SER A 236 -8.17 0.40 -9.49
C SER A 236 -7.12 -0.68 -9.19
N ARG A 237 -5.91 -0.57 -9.77
CA ARG A 237 -4.79 -1.48 -9.43
C ARG A 237 -4.39 -1.39 -7.97
N ARG A 238 -4.42 -0.19 -7.38
CA ARG A 238 -4.10 0.01 -5.96
C ARG A 238 -5.17 -0.63 -5.06
N LYS A 239 -6.46 -0.50 -5.41
CA LYS A 239 -7.58 -1.14 -4.72
C LYS A 239 -7.52 -2.67 -4.81
N LEU A 240 -7.20 -3.21 -5.99
CA LEU A 240 -6.95 -4.64 -6.19
C LEU A 240 -5.79 -5.14 -5.32
N ARG A 241 -4.67 -4.40 -5.27
CA ARG A 241 -3.54 -4.76 -4.41
C ARG A 241 -3.89 -4.72 -2.92
N SER A 242 -4.62 -3.70 -2.46
CA SER A 242 -5.08 -3.67 -1.07
C SER A 242 -6.06 -4.80 -0.77
N GLY A 243 -6.90 -5.16 -1.74
CA GLY A 243 -7.75 -6.34 -1.67
C GLY A 243 -6.90 -7.58 -1.43
N LEU A 244 -5.93 -7.87 -2.29
CA LEU A 244 -5.04 -9.04 -2.18
C LEU A 244 -4.31 -9.17 -0.82
N LEU A 245 -4.12 -8.09 -0.06
CA LEU A 245 -3.54 -8.16 1.28
C LEU A 245 -4.44 -8.88 2.30
N PHE A 246 -5.76 -8.95 2.05
CA PHE A 246 -6.70 -9.69 2.88
C PHE A 246 -6.77 -11.19 2.53
N LEU A 247 -6.20 -11.60 1.39
CA LEU A 247 -6.22 -13.00 0.96
C LEU A 247 -5.71 -13.99 2.03
N PRO A 248 -4.58 -13.76 2.74
CA PRO A 248 -4.12 -14.68 3.78
C PRO A 248 -5.08 -14.74 4.98
N VAL A 249 -5.70 -13.62 5.37
CA VAL A 249 -6.68 -13.61 6.48
C VAL A 249 -7.90 -14.44 6.10
N VAL A 250 -8.40 -14.27 4.88
CA VAL A 250 -9.50 -15.06 4.33
C VAL A 250 -9.12 -16.53 4.24
N ALA A 251 -7.91 -16.84 3.79
CA ALA A 251 -7.42 -18.22 3.65
C ALA A 251 -7.30 -18.94 5.00
N ILE A 252 -6.77 -18.28 6.04
CA ILE A 252 -6.69 -18.84 7.39
C ILE A 252 -8.10 -19.10 7.94
N ALA A 253 -8.99 -18.10 7.83
CA ALA A 253 -10.36 -18.23 8.30
C ALA A 253 -11.12 -19.36 7.58
N LEU A 254 -10.85 -19.59 6.29
CA LEU A 254 -11.39 -20.73 5.54
C LEU A 254 -10.76 -22.06 5.94
N SER A 255 -9.46 -22.11 6.24
CA SER A 255 -8.78 -23.33 6.68
C SER A 255 -9.43 -23.89 7.95
N GLU A 256 -9.66 -23.03 8.95
CA GLU A 256 -10.29 -23.44 10.21
C GLU A 256 -11.68 -24.03 9.98
N VAL A 257 -12.48 -23.45 9.08
CA VAL A 257 -13.83 -23.96 8.73
C VAL A 257 -13.76 -25.31 8.01
N ILE A 258 -12.70 -25.56 7.24
CA ILE A 258 -12.52 -26.81 6.50
C ILE A 258 -12.04 -27.93 7.41
N ASP A 259 -11.14 -27.62 8.36
CA ASP A 259 -10.51 -28.61 9.22
C ASP A 259 -11.45 -29.12 10.33
N ASP A 260 -12.37 -28.27 10.84
CA ASP A 260 -13.38 -28.67 11.82
C ASP A 260 -14.75 -28.03 11.53
N PRO A 261 -15.55 -28.62 10.61
CA PRO A 261 -16.84 -28.06 10.23
C PRO A 261 -17.88 -28.33 11.33
N ASP A 262 -17.98 -27.42 12.30
CA ASP A 262 -19.10 -27.43 13.24
C ASP A 262 -20.35 -26.79 12.57
N PRO A 263 -21.39 -27.58 12.25
CA PRO A 263 -22.60 -27.05 11.63
C PRO A 263 -23.40 -26.13 12.56
N GLY A 264 -23.16 -26.17 13.87
CA GLY A 264 -23.75 -25.26 14.84
C GLY A 264 -23.07 -23.89 14.90
N SER A 265 -21.85 -23.76 14.37
CA SER A 265 -21.08 -22.53 14.44
C SER A 265 -21.51 -21.51 13.37
N LEU A 266 -21.69 -20.25 13.78
CA LEU A 266 -22.02 -19.15 12.89
C LEU A 266 -20.89 -18.85 11.88
N SER A 267 -19.62 -19.15 12.23
CA SER A 267 -18.49 -18.94 11.32
C SER A 267 -18.54 -19.85 10.09
N THR A 268 -18.98 -21.09 10.26
CA THR A 268 -19.20 -22.09 9.19
C THR A 268 -20.16 -21.57 8.13
N TRP A 269 -21.18 -20.82 8.54
CA TRP A 269 -22.20 -20.26 7.64
C TRP A 269 -21.85 -18.88 7.08
N VAL A 270 -21.07 -18.07 7.79
CA VAL A 270 -20.79 -16.67 7.40
C VAL A 270 -19.50 -16.51 6.61
N LEU A 271 -18.44 -17.27 6.95
CA LEU A 271 -17.13 -17.10 6.32
C LEU A 271 -17.12 -17.50 4.83
N PRO A 272 -17.71 -18.63 4.40
CA PRO A 272 -17.76 -18.98 2.98
C PRO A 272 -18.47 -17.94 2.10
N PRO A 273 -19.70 -17.46 2.42
CA PRO A 273 -20.34 -16.43 1.61
C PRO A 273 -19.62 -15.07 1.71
N ALA A 274 -19.02 -14.71 2.85
CA ALA A 274 -18.19 -13.51 2.94
C ALA A 274 -16.94 -13.59 2.04
N ALA A 275 -16.28 -14.74 2.00
CA ALA A 275 -15.15 -14.99 1.11
C ALA A 275 -15.57 -14.98 -0.36
N LEU A 276 -16.73 -15.54 -0.71
CA LEU A 276 -17.30 -15.50 -2.06
C LEU A 276 -17.66 -14.07 -2.48
N LEU A 277 -18.28 -13.28 -1.60
CA LEU A 277 -18.59 -11.86 -1.85
C LEU A 277 -17.32 -11.05 -2.06
N TRP A 278 -16.28 -11.31 -1.26
CA TRP A 278 -15.00 -10.66 -1.41
C TRP A 278 -14.28 -11.06 -2.71
N ALA A 279 -14.30 -12.35 -3.07
CA ALA A 279 -13.78 -12.84 -4.34
C ALA A 279 -14.55 -12.24 -5.54
N TRP A 280 -15.87 -12.14 -5.44
CA TRP A 280 -16.73 -11.49 -6.42
C TRP A 280 -16.39 -10.00 -6.57
N PHE A 281 -16.18 -9.29 -5.46
CA PHE A 281 -15.76 -7.89 -5.47
C PHE A 281 -14.41 -7.71 -6.18
N LEU A 282 -13.43 -8.57 -5.91
CA LEU A 282 -12.14 -8.56 -6.62
C LEU A 282 -12.32 -8.86 -8.12
N TRP A 283 -13.19 -9.81 -8.45
CA TRP A 283 -13.49 -10.18 -9.84
C TRP A 283 -14.15 -9.05 -10.63
N GLY A 284 -15.15 -8.38 -10.03
CA GLY A 284 -15.80 -7.21 -10.61
C GLY A 284 -14.79 -6.10 -10.90
N HIS A 285 -13.92 -5.82 -9.93
CA HIS A 285 -12.89 -4.81 -10.10
C HIS A 285 -11.86 -5.18 -11.18
N HIS A 286 -11.58 -6.47 -11.36
CA HIS A 286 -10.73 -6.94 -12.44
C HIS A 286 -11.41 -6.79 -13.82
N ARG A 287 -12.73 -7.03 -13.94
CA ARG A 287 -13.48 -6.86 -15.19
C ARG A 287 -13.48 -5.42 -15.69
N ASP A 288 -13.70 -4.45 -14.81
CA ASP A 288 -13.73 -3.02 -15.17
C ASP A 288 -12.39 -2.56 -15.78
N THR A 289 -11.29 -3.19 -15.40
CA THR A 289 -9.96 -2.85 -15.94
C THR A 289 -9.66 -3.42 -17.33
N ARG A 290 -10.49 -4.35 -17.83
CA ARG A 290 -10.38 -4.91 -19.20
C ARG A 290 -11.21 -4.16 -20.22
N SER A 291 -12.26 -3.46 -19.81
CA SER A 291 -13.15 -2.67 -20.69
C SER A 291 -12.65 -1.26 -21.00
N SER A 292 -11.55 -0.83 -20.38
CA SER A 292 -10.89 0.48 -20.58
C SER A 292 -9.55 0.35 -21.29
#